data_AF-A0A2T3KLV6-F1
#
_entry.id   AF-A0A2T3KLV6-F1
#
_cell.length_a   1.000
_cell.length_b   1.000
_cell.length_c   1.000
_cell.angle_alpha   90.00
_cell.angle_beta   90.00
_cell.angle_gamma   90.00
#
_symmetry.space_group_name_H-M   'P 1'
#
loop_
_entity.id
_entity.type
_entity.pdbx_description
1 polymer ?
#
loop_
_entity_poly.entity_id
_entity_poly.type
_entity_poly.pdbx_seq_one_letter_code
_entity_poly.pdbx_strand_id
1 'polypeptide(L)'
;MQTIETPVTKLTITDAKNVSDPIHVIFEDIQKGVGLVTITNYGKAWVGFFQYSGSKCIRQHFKNTRVESIYRRFTNEPKEVNDYEALGVLIKERISKKYIDEDNIEDLFEKTDELVEELQDFTNETLIYYENDLLNNHLGDEWYLTNLPQKNSSLYRQIKNIILAIKEAI
;
A
#
# COMPACT_ATOMS: atom_id res chain seq x y z
N MET A 1 10.18 9.42 -39.74
CA MET A 1 9.37 9.37 -38.51
C MET A 1 7.94 9.10 -38.94
N GLN A 2 7.32 8.04 -38.41
CA GLN A 2 5.90 7.73 -38.65
C GLN A 2 5.13 8.04 -37.37
N THR A 3 3.95 8.64 -37.52
CA THR A 3 3.03 8.97 -36.42
C THR A 3 1.76 8.15 -36.59
N ILE A 4 1.17 7.71 -35.47
CA ILE A 4 -0.06 6.93 -35.45
C ILE A 4 -1.02 7.63 -34.50
N GLU A 5 -2.26 7.81 -34.91
CA GLU A 5 -3.32 8.34 -34.06
C GLU A 5 -4.00 7.19 -33.31
N THR A 6 -4.14 7.33 -31.99
CA THR A 6 -4.74 6.33 -31.11
C THR A 6 -6.08 6.84 -30.56
N PRO A 7 -7.14 6.00 -30.51
CA PRO A 7 -8.38 6.36 -29.83
C PRO A 7 -8.16 6.60 -28.34
N VAL A 8 -8.75 7.67 -27.81
CA VAL A 8 -8.66 8.03 -26.38
C VAL A 8 -10.05 8.24 -25.80
N THR A 9 -10.31 7.62 -24.65
CA THR A 9 -11.49 7.91 -23.80
C THR A 9 -11.04 8.63 -22.55
N LYS A 10 -11.65 9.78 -22.24
CA LYS A 10 -11.40 10.54 -21.01
C LYS A 10 -12.65 10.54 -20.15
N LEU A 11 -12.50 10.28 -18.85
CA LEU A 11 -13.58 10.34 -17.88
C LEU A 11 -13.16 11.24 -16.71
N THR A 12 -14.12 11.96 -16.17
CA THR A 12 -14.01 12.63 -14.88
C THR A 12 -15.06 12.03 -13.96
N ILE A 13 -14.61 11.44 -12.85
CA ILE A 13 -15.46 10.81 -11.84
C ILE A 13 -15.46 11.73 -10.62
N THR A 14 -16.66 12.10 -10.19
CA THR A 14 -16.91 12.93 -9.01
C THR A 14 -17.78 12.13 -8.03
N ASP A 15 -17.81 12.55 -6.76
CA ASP A 15 -18.62 11.93 -5.70
C ASP A 15 -18.37 10.42 -5.51
N ALA A 16 -17.13 9.98 -5.75
CA ALA A 16 -16.72 8.60 -5.55
C ALA A 16 -16.59 8.27 -4.05
N LYS A 17 -17.12 7.12 -3.63
CA LYS A 17 -17.03 6.68 -2.24
C LYS A 17 -15.56 6.50 -1.81
N ASN A 18 -15.20 7.05 -0.64
CA ASN A 18 -13.85 6.97 -0.06
C ASN A 18 -12.74 7.62 -0.91
N VAL A 19 -13.10 8.52 -1.83
CA VAL A 19 -12.17 9.37 -2.58
C VAL A 19 -12.73 10.79 -2.57
N SER A 20 -12.04 11.70 -1.89
CA SER A 20 -12.53 13.08 -1.72
C SER A 20 -12.38 13.92 -2.99
N ASP A 21 -11.27 13.76 -3.70
CA ASP A 21 -10.98 14.56 -4.89
C ASP A 21 -11.51 13.91 -6.17
N PRO A 22 -11.87 14.70 -7.19
CA PRO A 22 -12.20 14.18 -8.50
C PRO A 22 -11.10 13.26 -9.07
N ILE A 23 -11.52 12.21 -9.75
CA ILE A 23 -10.62 11.30 -10.45
C ILE A 23 -10.73 11.59 -11.94
N HIS A 24 -9.62 11.95 -12.59
CA HIS A 24 -9.57 11.97 -14.05
C HIS A 24 -8.83 10.74 -14.54
N VAL A 25 -9.47 9.99 -15.45
CA VAL A 25 -8.86 8.81 -16.06
C VAL A 25 -8.89 8.92 -17.58
N ILE A 26 -7.77 8.58 -18.19
CA ILE A 26 -7.57 8.53 -19.63
C ILE A 26 -7.25 7.08 -20.00
N PHE A 27 -8.04 6.52 -20.91
CA PHE A 27 -7.84 5.22 -21.53
C PHE A 27 -7.39 5.45 -22.97
N GLU A 28 -6.17 5.06 -23.30
CA GLU A 28 -5.59 5.17 -24.64
C GLU A 28 -5.43 3.78 -25.25
N ASP A 29 -6.13 3.51 -26.35
CA ASP A 29 -6.10 2.24 -27.07
C ASP A 29 -5.01 2.29 -28.17
N ILE A 30 -3.84 1.72 -27.90
CA ILE A 30 -2.72 1.68 -28.85
C ILE A 30 -2.99 0.64 -29.94
N GLN A 31 -3.42 -0.55 -29.53
CA GLN A 31 -3.88 -1.64 -30.41
C GLN A 31 -4.84 -2.55 -29.64
N LYS A 32 -5.41 -3.55 -30.30
CA LYS A 32 -6.35 -4.48 -29.67
C LYS A 32 -5.74 -5.11 -28.41
N GLY A 33 -6.34 -4.79 -27.26
CA GLY A 33 -5.91 -5.30 -25.96
C GLY A 33 -4.61 -4.70 -25.41
N VAL A 34 -4.07 -3.63 -26.00
CA VAL A 34 -2.87 -2.95 -25.53
C VAL A 34 -3.11 -1.45 -25.47
N GLY A 35 -2.73 -0.85 -24.34
CA GLY A 35 -2.98 0.55 -24.13
C GLY A 35 -2.34 1.12 -22.88
N LEU A 36 -2.51 2.42 -22.73
CA LEU A 36 -2.11 3.17 -21.56
C LEU A 36 -3.36 3.57 -20.76
N VAL A 37 -3.23 3.52 -19.43
CA VAL A 37 -4.19 4.14 -18.53
C VAL A 37 -3.46 5.19 -17.73
N THR A 38 -3.93 6.43 -17.80
CA THR A 38 -3.44 7.54 -16.97
C THR A 38 -4.52 7.92 -15.98
N ILE A 39 -4.20 7.92 -14.70
CA ILE A 39 -5.09 8.32 -13.61
C ILE A 39 -4.48 9.54 -12.94
N THR A 40 -5.29 10.56 -12.68
CA THR A 40 -4.89 11.71 -11.88
C THR A 40 -5.90 11.95 -10.76
N ASN A 41 -5.39 12.28 -9.57
CA ASN A 41 -6.16 12.58 -8.37
C ASN A 41 -5.30 13.41 -7.41
N TYR A 42 -5.82 14.51 -6.89
CA TYR A 42 -5.14 15.41 -5.93
C TYR A 42 -3.67 15.71 -6.25
N GLY A 43 -3.41 16.29 -7.43
CA GLY A 43 -2.06 16.67 -7.86
C GLY A 43 -1.09 15.51 -8.14
N LYS A 44 -1.54 14.26 -8.01
CA LYS A 44 -0.78 13.05 -8.34
C LYS A 44 -1.25 12.46 -9.65
N ALA A 45 -0.33 11.80 -10.36
CA ALA A 45 -0.60 11.09 -11.59
C ALA A 45 0.05 9.71 -11.57
N TRP A 46 -0.66 8.72 -12.10
CA TRP A 46 -0.17 7.35 -12.28
C TRP A 46 -0.43 6.91 -13.72
N VAL A 47 0.59 6.37 -14.36
CA VAL A 47 0.52 5.87 -15.75
C VAL A 47 0.88 4.41 -15.75
N GLY A 48 0.03 3.59 -16.35
CA GLY A 48 0.23 2.15 -16.46
C GLY A 48 0.09 1.71 -17.90
N PHE A 49 1.04 0.90 -18.37
CA PHE A 49 0.92 0.16 -19.61
C PHE A 49 0.30 -1.20 -19.35
N PHE A 50 -0.72 -1.55 -20.15
CA PHE A 50 -1.37 -2.85 -20.05
C PHE A 50 -1.42 -3.53 -21.41
N GLN A 51 -1.32 -4.86 -21.36
CA GLN A 51 -1.34 -5.72 -22.53
C GLN A 51 -2.04 -7.02 -22.17
N TYR A 52 -3.10 -7.34 -22.91
CA TYR A 52 -3.84 -8.58 -22.79
C TYR A 52 -4.59 -8.91 -24.08
N SER A 53 -4.21 -10.03 -24.68
CA SER A 53 -4.72 -10.48 -25.99
C SER A 53 -6.22 -10.78 -26.04
N GLY A 54 -6.86 -11.04 -24.90
CA GLY A 54 -8.29 -11.38 -24.82
C GLY A 54 -9.25 -10.19 -24.75
N SER A 55 -8.76 -8.94 -24.66
CA SER A 55 -9.61 -7.75 -24.55
C SER A 55 -9.74 -7.00 -25.87
N LYS A 56 -10.91 -6.38 -26.12
CA LYS A 56 -11.12 -5.56 -27.32
C LYS A 56 -10.48 -4.18 -27.19
N CYS A 57 -10.53 -3.60 -25.99
CA CYS A 57 -9.94 -2.30 -25.65
C CYS A 57 -9.36 -2.30 -24.22
N ILE A 58 -8.53 -1.30 -23.92
CA ILE A 58 -7.86 -1.10 -22.65
C ILE A 58 -8.85 -0.88 -21.50
N ARG A 59 -9.96 -0.17 -21.76
CA ARG A 59 -11.02 0.06 -20.77
C ARG A 59 -11.65 -1.25 -20.29
N GLN A 60 -11.97 -2.15 -21.22
CA GLN A 60 -12.49 -3.48 -20.89
C GLN A 60 -11.46 -4.31 -20.13
N HIS A 61 -10.19 -4.26 -20.55
CA HIS A 61 -9.11 -4.96 -19.88
C HIS A 61 -8.94 -4.48 -18.43
N PHE A 62 -8.92 -3.17 -18.21
CA PHE A 62 -8.82 -2.56 -16.88
C PHE A 62 -9.96 -2.99 -15.97
N LYS A 63 -11.22 -2.96 -16.45
CA LYS A 63 -12.39 -3.40 -15.67
C LYS A 63 -12.22 -4.83 -15.13
N ASN A 64 -11.75 -5.73 -15.98
CA ASN A 64 -11.62 -7.16 -15.70
C ASN A 64 -10.34 -7.54 -14.93
N THR A 65 -9.33 -6.67 -14.88
CA THR A 65 -8.03 -6.97 -14.24
C THR A 65 -8.14 -6.83 -12.72
N ARG A 66 -7.53 -7.73 -11.93
CA ARG A 66 -7.57 -7.62 -10.46
C ARG A 66 -6.94 -6.31 -9.98
N VAL A 67 -7.48 -5.75 -8.89
CA VAL A 67 -7.05 -4.43 -8.37
C VAL A 67 -5.57 -4.44 -8.03
N GLU A 68 -5.08 -5.53 -7.45
CA GLU A 68 -3.67 -5.72 -7.08
C GLU A 68 -2.76 -5.70 -8.30
N SER A 69 -3.19 -6.33 -9.40
CA SER A 69 -2.44 -6.33 -10.65
C SER A 69 -2.41 -4.95 -11.30
N ILE A 70 -3.50 -4.18 -11.20
CA ILE A 70 -3.55 -2.80 -11.67
C ILE A 70 -2.64 -1.91 -10.81
N TYR A 71 -2.69 -2.03 -9.49
CA TYR A 71 -1.83 -1.28 -8.57
C TYR A 71 -0.35 -1.43 -8.93
N ARG A 72 0.10 -2.66 -9.22
CA ARG A 72 1.47 -2.95 -9.65
C ARG A 72 1.86 -2.36 -11.01
N ARG A 73 0.90 -1.91 -11.83
CA ARG A 73 1.19 -1.16 -13.06
C ARG A 73 1.45 0.32 -12.81
N PHE A 74 1.05 0.84 -11.65
CA PHE A 74 1.16 2.25 -11.32
C PHE A 74 2.30 2.58 -10.36
N THR A 75 2.72 1.60 -9.54
CA THR A 75 3.79 1.80 -8.57
C THR A 75 4.44 0.49 -8.16
N ASN A 76 5.73 0.57 -7.76
CA ASN A 76 6.48 -0.52 -7.14
C ASN A 76 6.36 -0.53 -5.61
N GLU A 77 5.77 0.53 -5.03
CA GLU A 77 5.60 0.65 -3.57
C GLU A 77 4.86 -0.54 -2.98
N PRO A 78 5.24 -1.02 -1.78
CA PRO A 78 4.65 -2.19 -1.19
C PRO A 78 3.17 -1.96 -0.82
N LYS A 79 2.39 -3.04 -0.95
CA LYS A 79 0.96 -3.07 -0.56
C LYS A 79 0.82 -2.96 0.97
N GLU A 80 1.70 -3.66 1.66
CA GLU A 80 1.71 -3.81 3.11
C GLU A 80 3.02 -3.25 3.65
N VAL A 81 2.93 -2.58 4.79
CA VAL A 81 4.05 -2.02 5.55
C VAL A 81 3.93 -2.51 6.98
N ASN A 82 5.04 -2.47 7.72
CA ASN A 82 5.04 -2.84 9.13
C ASN A 82 4.07 -1.93 9.91
N ASP A 83 3.31 -2.53 10.81
CA ASP A 83 2.38 -1.85 11.68
C ASP A 83 2.98 -1.71 13.07
N TYR A 84 3.85 -0.70 13.22
CA TYR A 84 4.59 -0.48 14.47
C TYR A 84 3.67 -0.11 15.65
N GLU A 85 2.52 0.51 15.39
CA GLU A 85 1.49 0.74 16.43
C GLU A 85 0.98 -0.60 16.98
N ALA A 86 0.62 -1.53 16.09
CA ALA A 86 0.19 -2.88 16.49
C ALA A 86 1.34 -3.68 17.15
N LEU A 87 2.59 -3.44 16.73
CA LEU A 87 3.77 -4.03 17.37
C LEU A 87 3.90 -3.58 18.83
N GLY A 88 3.74 -2.28 19.09
CA GLY A 88 3.76 -1.72 20.45
C GLY A 88 2.71 -2.36 21.35
N VAL A 89 1.47 -2.52 20.85
CA VAL A 89 0.40 -3.22 21.58
C VAL A 89 0.79 -4.66 21.88
N LEU A 90 1.32 -5.39 20.89
CA LEU A 90 1.74 -6.78 21.05
C LEU A 90 2.83 -6.93 22.12
N ILE A 91 3.82 -6.03 22.13
CA ILE A 91 4.91 -6.02 23.11
C ILE A 91 4.36 -5.73 24.51
N LYS A 92 3.53 -4.69 24.67
CA LYS A 92 2.89 -4.35 25.94
C LYS A 92 2.03 -5.47 26.50
N GLU A 93 1.31 -6.19 25.65
CA GLU A 93 0.57 -7.40 26.05
C GLU A 93 1.49 -8.51 26.56
N ARG A 94 2.66 -8.70 25.94
CA ARG A 94 3.66 -9.70 26.38
C ARG A 94 4.33 -9.29 27.68
N ILE A 95 4.64 -8.01 27.87
CA ILE A 95 5.15 -7.45 29.13
C ILE A 95 4.12 -7.71 30.24
N SER A 96 2.86 -7.34 30.00
CA SER A 96 1.76 -7.52 30.98
C SER A 96 1.59 -8.96 31.43
N LYS A 97 1.73 -9.92 30.51
CA LYS A 97 1.63 -11.35 30.83
C LYS A 97 2.82 -11.89 31.60
N LYS A 98 4.00 -11.30 31.44
CA LYS A 98 5.26 -11.77 32.03
C LYS A 98 5.51 -11.18 33.42
N TYR A 99 5.10 -9.94 33.66
CA TYR A 99 5.49 -9.16 34.84
C TYR A 99 4.30 -8.65 35.65
N ILE A 100 3.29 -9.50 35.90
CA ILE A 100 1.98 -9.13 36.48
C ILE A 100 2.08 -8.31 37.79
N ASP A 101 3.16 -8.44 38.56
CA ASP A 101 3.35 -7.82 39.90
C ASP A 101 4.64 -6.97 40.02
N GLU A 102 5.20 -6.45 38.92
CA GLU A 102 6.41 -5.61 38.98
C GLU A 102 6.08 -4.10 38.97
N ASP A 103 6.71 -3.34 39.89
CA ASP A 103 6.59 -1.88 39.98
C ASP A 103 7.10 -1.13 38.72
N ASN A 104 7.85 -1.80 37.83
CA ASN A 104 8.49 -1.21 36.66
C ASN A 104 7.72 -1.40 35.33
N ILE A 105 6.47 -1.87 35.37
CA ILE A 105 5.68 -2.09 34.13
C ILE A 105 5.49 -0.78 33.35
N GLU A 106 5.25 0.33 34.03
CA GLU A 106 5.04 1.64 33.39
C GLU A 106 6.29 2.09 32.63
N ASP A 107 7.48 1.97 33.22
CA ASP A 107 8.76 2.26 32.57
C ASP A 107 8.98 1.39 31.31
N LEU A 108 8.58 0.12 31.35
CA LEU A 108 8.69 -0.77 30.19
C LEU A 108 7.71 -0.40 29.07
N PHE A 109 6.54 0.14 29.42
CA PHE A 109 5.57 0.63 28.44
C PHE A 109 6.05 1.90 27.77
N GLU A 110 6.63 2.83 28.52
CA GLU A 110 7.23 4.05 27.98
C GLU A 110 8.37 3.72 27.01
N LYS A 111 9.30 2.85 27.42
CA LYS A 111 10.37 2.35 26.53
C LYS A 111 9.84 1.65 25.28
N THR A 112 8.67 1.01 25.37
CA THR A 112 8.04 0.39 24.19
C THR A 112 7.50 1.46 23.23
N ASP A 113 6.95 2.56 23.73
CA ASP A 113 6.46 3.65 22.88
C ASP A 113 7.63 4.37 22.19
N GLU A 114 8.70 4.69 22.92
CA GLU A 114 9.92 5.29 22.36
C GLU A 114 10.51 4.41 21.25
N LEU A 115 10.58 3.10 21.48
CA LEU A 115 11.05 2.13 20.50
C LEU A 115 10.18 2.10 19.25
N VAL A 116 8.85 2.16 19.39
CA VAL A 116 7.91 2.16 18.26
C VAL A 116 8.06 3.43 17.43
N GLU A 117 8.37 4.56 18.04
CA GLU A 117 8.71 5.79 17.33
C GLU A 117 10.03 5.66 16.57
N GLU A 118 11.08 5.13 17.21
CA GLU A 118 12.38 4.89 16.56
C GLU A 118 12.27 3.98 15.34
N LEU A 119 11.54 2.87 15.45
CA LEU A 119 11.39 1.88 14.38
C LEU A 119 10.68 2.41 13.13
N GLN A 120 9.93 3.52 13.22
CA GLN A 120 9.25 4.10 12.06
C GLN A 120 10.22 4.63 10.99
N ASP A 121 11.44 4.99 11.38
CA ASP A 121 12.47 5.47 10.46
C ASP A 121 13.25 4.34 9.80
N PHE A 122 13.05 3.09 10.24
CA PHE A 122 13.79 1.95 9.74
C PHE A 122 13.15 1.37 8.47
N THR A 123 14.02 1.07 7.51
CA THR A 123 13.69 0.22 6.37
C THR A 123 13.79 -1.26 6.74
N ASN A 124 13.14 -2.14 5.98
CA ASN A 124 13.27 -3.59 6.19
C ASN A 124 14.72 -4.09 6.11
N GLU A 125 15.58 -3.42 5.33
CA GLU A 125 17.01 -3.78 5.22
C GLU A 125 17.78 -3.40 6.48
N THR A 126 17.43 -2.28 7.11
CA THR A 126 18.08 -1.80 8.34
C THR A 126 17.61 -2.55 9.58
N LEU A 127 16.39 -3.11 9.59
CA LEU A 127 15.85 -3.86 10.74
C LEU A 127 16.65 -5.13 11.06
N ILE A 128 17.27 -5.77 10.07
CA ILE A 128 18.04 -7.01 10.26
C ILE A 128 19.28 -6.78 11.14
N TYR A 129 19.78 -5.56 11.20
CA TYR A 129 20.96 -5.18 11.98
C TYR A 129 20.60 -4.50 13.31
N TYR A 130 19.30 -4.36 13.61
CA TYR A 130 18.84 -3.67 14.81
C TYR A 130 18.75 -4.64 15.99
N GLU A 131 19.71 -4.53 16.90
CA GLU A 131 19.72 -5.27 18.16
C GLU A 131 19.03 -4.46 19.25
N ASN A 132 17.99 -5.03 19.84
CA ASN A 132 17.27 -4.41 20.95
C ASN A 132 16.81 -5.47 21.94
N ASP A 133 17.25 -5.33 23.20
CA ASP A 133 16.96 -6.29 24.26
C ASP A 133 15.47 -6.44 24.52
N LEU A 134 14.68 -5.37 24.40
CA LEU A 134 13.24 -5.42 24.64
C LEU A 134 12.55 -6.25 23.54
N LEU A 135 12.93 -6.07 22.29
CA LEU A 135 12.44 -6.89 21.18
C LEU A 135 12.88 -8.34 21.32
N ASN A 136 14.17 -8.60 21.57
CA ASN A 136 14.70 -9.97 21.67
C ASN A 136 14.06 -10.72 22.85
N ASN A 137 13.94 -10.07 24.01
CA ASN A 137 13.35 -10.69 25.22
C ASN A 137 11.86 -11.00 25.09
N HIS A 138 11.12 -10.25 24.27
CA HIS A 138 9.66 -10.39 24.16
C HIS A 138 9.22 -11.06 22.87
N LEU A 139 9.96 -10.94 21.78
CA LEU A 139 9.62 -11.45 20.44
C LEU A 139 10.60 -12.51 19.92
N GLY A 140 11.75 -12.69 20.57
CA GLY A 140 12.83 -13.60 20.16
C GLY A 140 13.84 -12.94 19.22
N ASP A 141 14.99 -13.59 19.03
CA ASP A 141 16.15 -13.02 18.33
C ASP A 141 15.92 -12.75 16.82
N GLU A 142 14.93 -13.41 16.21
CA GLU A 142 14.56 -13.24 14.79
C GLU A 142 13.21 -12.51 14.61
N TRP A 143 12.84 -11.63 15.55
CA TRP A 143 11.55 -10.92 15.55
C TRP A 143 11.25 -10.19 14.23
N TYR A 144 12.30 -9.66 13.59
CA TYR A 144 12.23 -8.92 12.33
C TYR A 144 11.89 -9.81 11.11
N LEU A 145 12.00 -11.14 11.20
CA LEU A 145 11.74 -12.05 10.08
C LEU A 145 10.31 -12.60 10.03
N THR A 146 9.63 -12.72 11.17
CA THR A 146 8.39 -13.51 11.24
C THR A 146 7.28 -12.92 12.11
N ASN A 147 7.56 -11.87 12.89
CA ASN A 147 6.64 -11.42 13.95
C ASN A 147 6.14 -9.98 13.81
N LEU A 148 6.44 -9.29 12.71
CA LEU A 148 5.97 -7.92 12.52
C LEU A 148 4.52 -7.90 12.04
N PRO A 149 3.59 -7.28 12.80
CA PRO A 149 2.26 -6.98 12.30
C PRO A 149 2.36 -6.15 11.03
N GLN A 150 1.44 -6.36 10.09
CA GLN A 150 1.42 -5.63 8.82
C GLN A 150 0.06 -4.96 8.60
N LYS A 151 0.11 -3.76 8.03
CA LYS A 151 -1.08 -3.03 7.58
C LYS A 151 -0.94 -2.60 6.13
N ASN A 152 -2.08 -2.38 5.47
CA ASN A 152 -2.09 -1.82 4.12
C ASN A 152 -1.46 -0.41 4.15
N SER A 153 -0.52 -0.16 3.24
CA SER A 153 0.09 1.17 3.08
C SER A 153 -0.98 2.21 2.73
N SER A 154 -0.74 3.45 3.15
CA SER A 154 -1.65 4.58 2.85
C SER A 154 -1.81 4.75 1.33
N LEU A 155 -0.71 4.62 0.58
CA LEU A 155 -0.71 4.67 -0.88
C LEU A 155 -1.53 3.54 -1.50
N TYR A 156 -1.37 2.29 -1.03
CA TYR A 156 -2.18 1.19 -1.54
C TYR A 156 -3.67 1.40 -1.27
N ARG A 157 -4.05 1.86 -0.06
CA ARG A 157 -5.45 2.19 0.25
C ARG A 157 -5.99 3.27 -0.69
N GLN A 158 -5.23 4.33 -0.93
CA GLN A 158 -5.60 5.41 -1.85
C GLN A 158 -5.83 4.89 -3.27
N ILE A 159 -4.82 4.26 -3.86
CA ILE A 159 -4.89 3.78 -5.25
C ILE A 159 -5.96 2.70 -5.40
N LYS A 160 -6.13 1.81 -4.40
CA LYS A 160 -7.20 0.80 -4.38
C LYS A 160 -8.58 1.45 -4.49
N ASN A 161 -8.88 2.47 -3.68
CA ASN A 161 -10.18 3.15 -3.71
C ASN A 161 -10.41 3.84 -5.06
N ILE A 162 -9.38 4.48 -5.61
CA ILE A 162 -9.44 5.12 -6.94
C ILE A 162 -9.72 4.07 -8.03
N ILE A 163 -9.02 2.94 -8.03
CA ILE A 163 -9.24 1.86 -9.01
C ILE A 163 -10.67 1.32 -8.90
N LEU A 164 -11.17 1.09 -7.69
CA LEU A 164 -12.54 0.61 -7.46
C LEU A 164 -13.56 1.61 -7.99
N ALA A 165 -13.40 2.90 -7.70
CA ALA A 165 -14.28 3.94 -8.22
C ALA A 165 -14.29 4.01 -9.76
N ILE A 166 -13.11 3.91 -10.39
CA ILE A 166 -13.02 3.85 -11.85
C ILE A 166 -13.77 2.64 -12.40
N LYS A 167 -13.62 1.47 -11.77
CA LYS A 167 -14.30 0.24 -12.20
C LYS A 167 -15.81 0.30 -12.07
N GLU A 168 -16.32 0.94 -11.02
CA GLU A 168 -17.75 1.16 -10.84
C GLU A 168 -18.32 2.09 -11.92
N ALA A 169 -17.53 3.06 -12.38
CA ALA A 169 -17.94 4.02 -13.40
C ALA A 169 -17.92 3.47 -14.86
N ILE A 170 -17.21 2.37 -15.13
CA ILE A 170 -16.95 1.89 -16.51
C ILE A 170 -17.66 0.63 -16.93
#